data_AF-A0AA44XVM5-F1
#
_entry.id   AF-A0AA44XVM5-F1
#
_cell.length_a   1.000
_cell.length_b   1.000
_cell.length_c   1.000
_cell.angle_alpha   90.00
_cell.angle_beta   90.00
_cell.angle_gamma   90.00
#
_symmetry.space_group_name_H-M   'P 1'
#
loop_
_entity.id
_entity.type
_entity.pdbx_description
1 polymer ?
#
loop_
_entity_poly.entity_id
_entity_poly.type
_entity_poly.pdbx_seq_one_letter_code
_entity_poly.pdbx_strand_id
1 'polypeptide(L)' 'MLSSFAFQLGSFVIYLGVLAAAIWAGVRVSRWSGRPWIGVVAFAVVFFGIGVLLALGGLPAPAGYTNDD' A
#
# COMPACT_ATOMS: atom_id res chain seq x y z
N MET A 1 4.04 10.46 -22.20
CA MET A 1 5.20 9.74 -21.64
C MET A 1 5.62 10.26 -20.27
N LEU A 2 5.80 11.58 -20.07
CA LEU A 2 6.17 12.13 -18.76
C LEU A 2 5.07 11.92 -17.69
N SER A 3 3.81 12.11 -18.07
CA SER A 3 2.63 11.89 -17.21
C SER A 3 2.51 10.44 -16.74
N SER A 4 2.66 9.48 -17.64
CA SER A 4 2.61 8.05 -17.31
C SER A 4 3.75 7.60 -16.41
N PHE A 5 4.96 8.14 -16.64
CA PHE A 5 6.11 7.89 -15.77
C PHE A 5 5.90 8.46 -14.36
N ALA A 6 5.39 9.70 -14.25
CA ALA A 6 5.10 10.32 -12.96
C ALA A 6 4.04 9.54 -12.17
N PHE A 7 2.99 9.05 -12.84
CA PHE A 7 1.98 8.22 -12.20
C PHE A 7 2.53 6.87 -11.72
N GLN A 8 3.33 6.18 -12.54
CA GLN A 8 3.99 4.94 -12.14
C GLN A 8 4.95 5.14 -10.95
N LEU A 9 5.75 6.21 -10.97
CA LEU A 9 6.65 6.55 -9.88
C LEU A 9 5.88 6.88 -8.59
N GLY A 10 4.81 7.68 -8.68
CA GLY A 10 3.95 8.00 -7.53
C GLY A 10 3.28 6.75 -6.94
N SER A 11 2.75 5.88 -7.80
CA SER A 11 2.16 4.59 -7.42
C SER A 11 3.18 3.70 -6.72
N PHE A 12 4.41 3.66 -7.22
CA PHE A 12 5.51 2.91 -6.62
C PHE A 12 5.89 3.42 -5.24
N VAL A 13 5.97 4.75 -5.06
CA VAL A 13 6.26 5.36 -3.75
C VAL A 13 5.15 5.06 -2.74
N ILE A 14 3.88 5.14 -3.15
CA ILE A 14 2.73 4.78 -2.30
C ILE A 14 2.84 3.30 -1.91
N TYR A 15 3.10 2.41 -2.86
CA TYR A 15 3.29 0.98 -2.60
C TYR A 15 4.38 0.72 -1.56
N LEU A 16 5.56 1.35 -1.71
CA LEU A 16 6.65 1.21 -0.75
C LEU A 16 6.30 1.76 0.63
N GLY A 17 5.57 2.89 0.69
CA GLY A 17 5.11 3.47 1.96
C GLY A 17 4.15 2.54 2.70
N VAL A 18 3.16 1.98 1.99
CA VAL A 18 2.20 1.02 2.56
C VAL A 18 2.92 -0.26 3.00
N LEU A 19 3.87 -0.76 2.20
CA LEU A 19 4.67 -1.92 2.55
C LEU A 19 5.47 -1.69 3.84
N ALA A 20 6.19 -0.58 3.94
CA ALA A 20 7.00 -0.24 5.11
C ALA A 20 6.13 -0.07 6.37
N ALA A 21 4.98 0.60 6.24
CA ALA A 21 4.02 0.78 7.33
C ALA A 21 3.44 -0.56 7.80
N ALA A 22 3.09 -1.44 6.87
CA ALA A 22 2.59 -2.77 7.18
C ALA A 22 3.66 -3.63 7.88
N ILE A 23 4.91 -3.60 7.42
CA ILE A 23 6.03 -4.32 8.06
C ILE A 23 6.21 -3.81 9.49
N TRP A 24 6.25 -2.49 9.67
CA TRP A 24 6.39 -1.88 10.99
C TRP A 24 5.25 -2.29 11.93
N ALA A 25 4.00 -2.25 11.45
CA ALA A 25 2.83 -2.68 12.21
C ALA A 25 2.92 -4.17 12.59
N GLY A 26 3.27 -5.04 11.64
CA GLY A 26 3.43 -6.48 11.89
C GLY A 26 4.51 -6.78 12.92
N VAL A 27 5.68 -6.13 12.82
CA VAL A 27 6.76 -6.26 13.82
C VAL A 27 6.33 -5.74 15.18
N ARG A 28 5.65 -4.59 15.25
CA ARG A 28 5.17 -4.01 16.50
C ARG A 28 4.16 -4.91 17.19
N VAL A 29 3.18 -5.44 16.45
CA VAL A 29 2.15 -6.35 16.95
C VAL A 29 2.75 -7.69 17.38
N SER A 30 3.73 -8.22 16.63
CA SER A 30 4.47 -9.42 17.01
C SER A 30 5.14 -9.26 18.38
N ARG A 31 5.80 -8.11 18.62
CA ARG A 31 6.46 -7.82 19.89
C ARG A 31 5.47 -7.65 21.06
N TRP A 32 4.30 -7.07 20.83
CA TRP A 32 3.29 -6.87 21.88
C TRP A 32 2.57 -8.16 22.26
N SER A 33 2.27 -9.00 21.28
CA SER A 33 1.53 -10.24 21.50
C SER A 33 2.43 -11.41 21.94
N GLY A 34 3.75 -11.28 21.80
CA GLY A 34 4.72 -12.35 22.05
C GLY A 34 4.60 -13.52 21.07
N ARG A 35 3.76 -13.39 20.03
CA ARG A 35 3.42 -14.46 19.09
C ARG A 35 3.70 -13.99 17.66
N PRO A 36 4.73 -14.53 17.00
CA PRO A 36 5.19 -14.03 15.70
C PRO A 36 4.13 -14.15 14.60
N TRP A 37 3.30 -15.19 14.65
CA TRP A 37 2.22 -15.40 13.67
C TRP A 37 1.17 -14.28 13.69
N ILE A 38 0.91 -13.66 14.84
CA ILE A 38 -0.05 -12.54 14.95
C ILE A 38 0.49 -11.31 14.20
N GLY A 39 1.80 -11.08 14.27
CA GLY A 39 2.46 -10.04 13.48
C GLY A 39 2.34 -10.26 11.98
N VAL A 40 2.45 -11.51 11.51
CA VAL A 40 2.26 -11.87 10.09
C VAL A 40 0.82 -11.61 9.65
N VAL A 41 -0.16 -11.99 10.47
CA VAL A 41 -1.58 -11.71 10.19
C VAL A 41 -1.83 -10.20 10.15
N ALA A 42 -1.30 -9.44 11.11
CA ALA A 42 -1.43 -7.99 11.14
C ALA A 42 -0.80 -7.32 9.90
N PHE A 43 0.40 -7.77 9.49
CA PHE A 43 1.03 -7.34 8.25
C PHE A 43 0.10 -7.60 7.04
N ALA A 44 -0.39 -8.84 6.90
CA ALA A 44 -1.24 -9.22 5.77
C ALA A 44 -2.51 -8.38 5.73
N VAL A 45 -3.21 -8.23 6.87
CA VAL A 45 -4.45 -7.44 6.95
C VAL A 45 -4.21 -5.99 6.57
N VAL A 46 -3.15 -5.35 7.07
CA VAL A 46 -2.85 -3.94 6.76
C VAL A 46 -2.46 -3.78 5.30
N PHE A 47 -1.55 -4.61 4.80
CA PHE A 47 -1.03 -4.48 3.45
C PHE A 47 -2.09 -4.77 2.39
N PHE A 48 -2.78 -5.91 2.50
CA PHE A 48 -3.83 -6.29 1.56
C PHE A 48 -5.08 -5.42 1.74
N GLY A 49 -5.44 -5.04 2.97
CA GLY A 49 -6.58 -4.16 3.22
C GLY A 49 -6.41 -2.80 2.54
N ILE A 50 -5.25 -2.15 2.72
CA ILE A 50 -4.95 -0.88 2.06
C ILE A 50 -4.82 -1.08 0.54
N GLY A 51 -4.17 -2.16 0.09
CA GLY A 51 -4.05 -2.49 -1.33
C GLY A 51 -5.42 -2.63 -2.02
N VAL A 52 -6.37 -3.32 -1.39
CA VAL A 52 -7.74 -3.47 -1.90
C VAL A 52 -8.45 -2.11 -1.93
N LEU A 53 -8.32 -1.29 -0.90
CA LEU A 53 -8.91 0.06 -0.89
C LEU A 53 -8.35 0.95 -2.01
N LEU A 54 -7.05 0.89 -2.25
CA LEU A 54 -6.40 1.64 -3.34
C LEU A 54 -6.78 1.08 -4.72
N ALA A 55 -6.95 -0.23 -4.85
CA ALA A 55 -7.37 -0.87 -6.09
C ALA A 55 -8.84 -0.54 -6.43
N LEU A 56 -9.73 -0.52 -5.44
CA LEU A 56 -11.15 -0.22 -5.62
C LEU A 56 -11.45 1.28 -5.70
N GLY A 57 -10.79 2.08 -4.88
CA GLY A 57 -10.97 3.54 -4.82
C GLY A 57 -10.18 4.31 -5.88
N GLY A 58 -9.22 3.64 -6.53
CA GLY A 58 -8.28 4.26 -7.44
C GLY A 58 -7.17 5.03 -6.71
N LEU A 59 -6.00 5.10 -7.36
CA LEU A 59 -4.94 6.00 -6.93
C LEU A 59 -5.31 7.42 -7.36
N PRO A 60 -5.01 8.46 -6.54
CA PRO A 60 -5.27 9.85 -6.91
C PRO A 60 -4.48 10.16 -8.18
N ALA A 61 -5.17 10.17 -9.31
CA ALA A 61 -4.56 10.39 -10.61
C ALA A 61 -4.39 11.90 -10.83
N PRO A 62 -3.24 12.36 -11.33
CA PRO A 62 -3.06 13.77 -11.68
C PRO A 62 -4.10 14.19 -12.72
N ALA A 63 -4.58 15.43 -12.65
CA ALA A 63 -5.57 15.95 -13.61
C ALA A 63 -5.09 15.72 -15.06
N GLY A 64 -5.94 15.10 -15.89
CA GLY A 64 -5.61 14.69 -17.26
C GLY A 64 -5.25 13.20 -17.43
N TYR A 65 -5.31 12.41 -16.36
CA TYR A 65 -5.27 10.95 -16.40
C TYR A 65 -6.71 10.38 -16.44
N THR A 66 -7.55 10.90 -17.33
CA THR A 66 -8.78 10.18 -17.70
C THR A 66 -8.35 8.96 -18.50
N ASN A 67 -8.79 7.77 -18.08
CA ASN A 67 -8.76 6.62 -18.98
C ASN A 67 -9.71 6.98 -20.12
N ASP A 68 -9.15 7.37 -21.27
CA ASP A 68 -9.88 7.51 -22.51
C ASP A 68 -10.20 6.09 -23.01
N ASP A 69 -11.18 5.45 -22.38
CA ASP A 69 -11.86 4.25 -22.88
C ASP A 69 -13.26 4.64 -23.40
#